data_AF-A0A938CPM9-F1
#
_entry.id   AF-A0A938CPM9-F1
#
_cell.length_a   1.000
_cell.length_b   1.000
_cell.length_c   1.000
_cell.angle_alpha   90.00
_cell.angle_beta   90.00
_cell.angle_gamma   90.00
#
_symmetry.space_group_name_H-M   'P 1'
#
loop_
_entity.id
_entity.type
_entity.pdbx_description
1 polymer ?
#
loop_
_entity_poly.entity_id
_entity_poly.type
_entity_poly.pdbx_seq_one_letter_code
_entity_poly.pdbx_strand_id
1 'polypeptide(L)'
;MGALLLDSEPAPLETFNGSGSSPCVLICEHASNVMPQRLGNLGLPAADLQRHIAWDIGAEKTARRLARLLDAPLLLQRYSRLVYDCNRPPESPDAMPEVSEVTAIPGNRNLSAADRLARIREIYRPFHG
;
A
#
# COMPACT_ATOMS: atom_id res chain seq x y z
N MET A 1 -5.72 20.42 -8.71
CA MET A 1 -5.57 19.04 -8.20
C MET A 1 -4.17 18.57 -8.56
N GLY A 2 -3.31 18.37 -7.57
CA GLY A 2 -1.95 17.86 -7.79
C GLY A 2 -1.93 16.32 -7.79
N ALA A 3 -0.88 15.75 -8.38
CA ALA A 3 -0.56 14.33 -8.19
C ALA A 3 -0.36 14.01 -6.70
N LEU A 4 -0.62 12.77 -6.27
CA LEU A 4 -0.28 12.30 -4.93
C LEU A 4 1.22 11.97 -4.86
N LEU A 5 1.73 11.27 -5.87
CA LEU A 5 3.11 10.84 -5.98
C LEU A 5 3.94 11.87 -6.75
N LEU A 6 5.19 12.01 -6.36
CA LEU A 6 6.21 12.71 -7.16
C LEU A 6 6.78 11.76 -8.21
N ASP A 7 7.28 12.30 -9.32
CA ASP A 7 7.90 11.50 -10.40
C ASP A 7 9.14 10.71 -9.93
N SER A 8 9.78 11.16 -8.85
CA SER A 8 10.91 10.47 -8.22
C SER A 8 10.49 9.31 -7.31
N GLU A 9 9.22 9.23 -6.96
CA GLU A 9 8.70 8.18 -6.09
C GLU A 9 8.43 6.90 -6.88
N PRO A 10 8.53 5.74 -6.22
CA PRO A 10 8.37 4.48 -6.91
C PRO A 10 6.97 4.23 -7.44
N ALA A 11 6.88 3.41 -8.49
CA ALA A 11 5.60 2.86 -8.93
C ALA A 11 4.90 2.10 -7.78
N PRO A 12 3.56 2.19 -7.64
CA PRO A 12 2.82 1.55 -6.55
C PRO A 12 2.87 0.02 -6.61
N LEU A 13 2.89 -0.53 -7.82
CA LEU A 13 3.05 -1.96 -8.05
C LEU A 13 4.52 -2.28 -8.34
N GLU A 14 5.06 -3.24 -7.60
CA GLU A 14 6.29 -3.93 -7.96
C GLU A 14 5.99 -5.37 -8.35
N THR A 15 6.48 -5.77 -9.51
CA THR A 15 6.45 -7.17 -9.95
C THR A 15 7.80 -7.82 -9.68
N PHE A 16 7.80 -8.91 -8.94
CA PHE A 16 8.96 -9.76 -8.67
C PHE A 16 8.76 -11.13 -9.33
N ASN A 17 9.82 -11.67 -9.95
CA ASN A 17 9.78 -12.92 -10.70
C ASN A 17 8.62 -12.99 -11.72
N GLY A 18 8.34 -11.89 -12.43
CA GLY A 18 7.17 -11.77 -13.30
C GLY A 18 7.10 -12.79 -14.46
N SER A 19 8.23 -13.41 -14.81
CA SER A 19 8.34 -14.48 -15.80
C SER A 19 8.35 -15.89 -15.20
N GLY A 20 8.04 -16.03 -13.91
CA GLY A 20 8.01 -17.31 -13.21
C GLY A 20 7.00 -18.28 -13.84
N SER A 21 7.35 -19.56 -13.89
CA SER A 21 6.57 -20.61 -14.55
C SER A 21 5.49 -21.25 -13.66
N SER A 22 5.39 -20.87 -12.39
CA SER A 22 4.38 -21.39 -11.47
C SER A 22 2.95 -21.15 -11.97
N PRO A 23 2.01 -22.08 -11.74
CA PRO A 23 0.59 -21.82 -11.96
C PRO A 23 -0.01 -20.86 -10.92
N CYS A 24 0.73 -20.53 -9.86
CA CYS A 24 0.29 -19.62 -8.81
C CYS A 24 0.86 -18.22 -9.02
N VAL A 25 0.05 -17.20 -8.75
CA VAL A 25 0.50 -15.81 -8.58
C VAL A 25 0.39 -15.46 -7.11
N LEU A 26 1.47 -14.92 -6.55
CA LEU A 26 1.50 -14.40 -5.19
C LEU A 26 1.17 -12.91 -5.19
N ILE A 27 0.39 -12.48 -4.21
CA ILE A 27 0.02 -11.08 -4.02
C ILE A 27 0.33 -10.73 -2.56
N CYS A 28 0.87 -9.53 -2.35
CA CYS A 28 1.07 -9.00 -1.01
C CYS A 28 0.77 -7.50 -1.01
N GLU A 29 -0.49 -7.17 -0.64
CA GLU A 29 -1.02 -5.80 -0.62
C GLU A 29 -0.45 -4.95 0.51
N HIS A 30 0.05 -5.58 1.59
CA HIS A 30 0.55 -4.90 2.79
C HIS A 30 2.06 -5.08 2.93
N ALA A 31 2.79 -5.05 1.81
CA ALA A 31 4.23 -5.34 1.75
C ALA A 31 5.13 -4.22 2.28
N SER A 32 4.64 -2.98 2.31
CA SER A 32 5.47 -1.78 2.50
C SER A 32 4.84 -0.78 3.47
N ASN A 33 5.67 0.04 4.12
CA ASN A 33 5.32 1.15 5.02
C ASN A 33 5.84 2.48 4.45
N VAL A 34 6.15 2.51 3.15
CA VAL A 34 6.52 3.76 2.51
C VAL A 34 5.28 4.64 2.44
N MET A 35 5.45 5.90 2.83
CA MET A 35 4.44 6.95 2.65
C MET A 35 4.82 7.81 1.44
N PRO A 36 3.85 8.26 0.63
CA PRO A 36 4.07 9.34 -0.32
C PRO A 36 4.64 10.57 0.39
N GLN A 37 5.65 11.22 -0.21
CA GLN A 37 6.28 12.41 0.36
C GLN A 37 5.25 13.51 0.66
N ARG A 38 4.22 13.66 -0.19
CA ARG A 38 3.16 14.66 -0.01
C ARG A 38 2.25 14.39 1.19
N LEU A 39 2.16 13.15 1.68
CA LEU A 39 1.37 12.79 2.85
C LEU A 39 2.18 12.80 4.15
N GLY A 40 3.51 12.89 4.06
CA GLY A 40 4.41 12.84 5.20
C GLY A 40 4.16 11.60 6.05
N ASN A 41 3.85 11.81 7.34
CA ASN A 41 3.57 10.74 8.30
C ASN A 41 2.07 10.56 8.60
N LEU A 42 1.17 11.17 7.83
CA LEU A 42 -0.28 11.20 8.13
C LEU A 42 -0.61 11.75 9.54
N GLY A 43 0.29 12.54 10.13
CA GLY A 43 0.14 13.04 11.50
C GLY A 43 0.42 11.99 12.60
N LEU A 44 1.06 10.87 12.26
CA LEU A 44 1.41 9.81 13.21
C LEU A 44 2.81 10.00 13.82
N PRO A 45 3.02 9.62 15.09
CA PRO A 45 4.35 9.52 15.65
C PRO A 45 5.13 8.38 14.97
N ALA A 46 6.46 8.51 14.93
CA ALA A 46 7.33 7.51 14.29
C ALA A 46 7.13 6.09 14.86
N ALA A 47 6.84 5.97 16.16
CA ALA A 47 6.57 4.69 16.80
C ALA A 47 5.34 3.99 16.22
N ASP A 48 4.29 4.73 15.87
CA ASP A 48 3.07 4.15 15.28
C ASP A 48 3.30 3.71 13.84
N LEU A 49 4.13 4.43 13.10
CA LEU A 49 4.55 3.99 11.77
C LEU A 49 5.34 2.69 11.80
N GLN A 50 5.99 2.32 12.90
CA GLN A 50 6.71 1.04 12.99
C GLN A 50 5.84 -0.15 13.44
N ARG A 51 4.56 0.08 13.70
CA ARG A 51 3.60 -0.96 14.08
C ARG A 51 2.94 -1.60 12.86
N HIS A 52 2.32 -2.76 13.06
CA HIS A 52 1.60 -3.51 12.02
C HIS A 52 0.36 -2.79 11.46
N ILE A 53 -0.05 -1.66 12.05
CA ILE A 53 -1.08 -0.81 11.45
C ILE A 53 -0.66 -0.26 10.09
N ALA A 54 0.65 -0.14 9.83
CA ALA A 54 1.19 0.48 8.62
C ALA A 54 1.57 -0.50 7.50
N TRP A 55 1.89 -1.75 7.82
CA TRP A 55 2.17 -2.85 6.89
C TRP A 55 2.03 -4.20 7.60
N ASP A 56 2.20 -5.30 6.88
CA ASP A 56 2.36 -6.62 7.48
C ASP A 56 3.84 -6.92 7.67
N ILE A 57 4.31 -6.84 8.92
CA ILE A 57 5.73 -6.97 9.27
C ILE A 57 6.27 -8.31 8.77
N GLY A 58 7.22 -8.26 7.84
CA GLY A 58 7.88 -9.45 7.28
C GLY A 58 7.14 -10.16 6.15
N ALA A 59 5.95 -9.68 5.76
CA ALA A 59 5.18 -10.27 4.67
C ALA A 59 5.93 -10.20 3.33
N GLU A 60 6.53 -9.05 3.00
CA GLU A 60 7.31 -8.86 1.76
C GLU A 60 8.47 -9.85 1.63
N LYS A 61 9.27 -10.01 2.70
CA LYS A 61 10.40 -10.95 2.73
C LYS A 61 9.92 -12.39 2.55
N THR A 62 8.83 -12.75 3.23
CA THR A 62 8.21 -14.07 3.13
C THR A 62 7.70 -14.32 1.71
N ALA A 63 6.97 -13.37 1.14
CA ALA A 63 6.41 -13.46 -0.21
C ALA A 63 7.51 -13.61 -1.26
N ARG A 64 8.60 -12.82 -1.20
CA ARG A 64 9.74 -12.99 -2.11
C ARG A 64 10.42 -14.33 -1.98
N ARG A 65 10.54 -14.87 -0.75
CA ARG A 65 11.12 -16.20 -0.54
C ARG A 65 10.24 -17.29 -1.16
N LEU A 66 8.92 -17.21 -0.95
CA LEU A 66 7.96 -18.13 -1.55
C LEU A 66 7.97 -18.02 -3.08
N ALA A 67 7.99 -16.81 -3.64
CA ALA A 67 8.06 -16.57 -5.08
C ALA A 67 9.27 -17.28 -5.72
N ARG A 68 10.45 -17.21 -5.07
CA ARG A 68 11.63 -17.94 -5.54
C ARG A 68 11.51 -19.46 -5.43
N LEU A 69 10.91 -19.97 -4.35
CA LEU A 69 10.77 -21.41 -4.12
C LEU A 69 9.75 -22.06 -5.05
N LEU A 70 8.70 -21.32 -5.40
CA LEU A 70 7.61 -21.78 -6.25
C LEU A 70 7.83 -21.44 -7.73
N ASP A 71 8.87 -20.67 -8.04
CA ASP A 71 9.04 -19.98 -9.32
C ASP A 71 7.78 -19.20 -9.75
N ALA A 72 7.18 -18.49 -8.81
CA ALA A 72 5.90 -17.80 -8.98
C ALA A 72 6.09 -16.30 -9.23
N PRO A 73 5.29 -15.69 -10.12
CA PRO A 73 5.11 -14.24 -10.15
C PRO A 73 4.60 -13.72 -8.81
N LEU A 74 5.12 -12.57 -8.39
CA LEU A 74 4.73 -11.90 -7.15
C LEU A 74 4.44 -10.42 -7.44
N LEU A 75 3.28 -9.96 -6.97
CA LEU A 75 2.85 -8.57 -7.00
C LEU A 75 2.91 -7.97 -5.59
N LEU A 76 3.64 -6.87 -5.43
CA LEU A 76 3.86 -6.19 -4.15
C LEU A 76 3.35 -4.75 -4.22
N GLN A 77 2.57 -4.34 -3.23
CA GLN A 77 2.20 -2.94 -3.06
C GLN A 77 3.32 -2.19 -2.33
N ARG A 78 3.82 -1.12 -2.94
CA ARG A 78 4.98 -0.38 -2.45
C ARG A 78 4.67 0.70 -1.43
N TYR A 79 3.41 1.05 -1.20
CA TYR A 79 2.99 2.05 -0.21
C TYR A 79 2.24 1.44 0.97
N SER A 80 2.24 2.14 2.10
CA SER A 80 1.53 1.74 3.31
C SER A 80 0.03 1.57 3.08
N ARG A 81 -0.55 0.57 3.73
CA ARG A 81 -2.01 0.37 3.79
C ARG A 81 -2.76 1.55 4.43
N LEU A 82 -2.08 2.42 5.19
CA LEU A 82 -2.68 3.63 5.75
C LEU A 82 -2.88 4.73 4.68
N VAL A 83 -2.13 4.68 3.58
CA VAL A 83 -2.35 5.55 2.42
C VAL A 83 -3.59 5.07 1.69
N TYR A 84 -3.56 3.82 1.25
CA TYR A 84 -4.72 3.14 0.69
C TYR A 84 -4.57 1.64 0.97
N ASP A 85 -5.56 1.01 1.60
CA ASP A 85 -5.57 -0.45 1.78
C ASP A 85 -5.98 -1.12 0.47
N CYS A 86 -5.02 -1.67 -0.27
CA CYS A 86 -5.28 -2.30 -1.56
C CYS A 86 -6.07 -3.61 -1.45
N ASN A 87 -6.35 -4.12 -0.26
CA ASN A 87 -7.30 -5.23 -0.04
C ASN A 87 -8.72 -4.73 0.29
N ARG A 88 -9.02 -3.47 -0.05
CA ARG A 88 -10.33 -2.85 0.13
C ARG A 88 -10.74 -2.08 -1.14
N PRO A 89 -11.99 -2.23 -1.59
CA PRO A 89 -12.48 -1.46 -2.72
C PRO A 89 -12.76 0.01 -2.32
N PRO A 90 -12.82 0.96 -3.27
CA PRO A 90 -12.90 2.40 -2.99
C PRO A 90 -14.09 2.88 -2.13
N GLU A 91 -15.20 2.15 -2.20
CA GLU A 91 -16.41 2.37 -1.41
C GLU A 91 -16.28 1.93 0.05
N SER A 92 -15.26 1.12 0.37
CA SER A 92 -15.02 0.68 1.75
C SER A 92 -14.58 1.86 2.63
N PRO A 93 -15.13 1.98 3.84
CA PRO A 93 -14.63 2.94 4.83
C PRO A 93 -13.17 2.63 5.23
N ASP A 94 -12.76 1.37 5.13
CA ASP A 94 -11.42 0.91 5.52
C ASP A 94 -10.37 1.11 4.43
N ALA A 95 -10.74 1.56 3.23
CA ALA A 95 -9.80 1.80 2.14
C ALA A 95 -8.81 2.93 2.48
N MET A 96 -9.25 3.94 3.24
CA MET A 96 -8.45 5.08 3.70
C MET A 96 -8.82 5.36 5.17
N PRO A 97 -8.37 4.50 6.11
CA PRO A 97 -8.96 4.43 7.44
C PRO A 97 -8.62 5.65 8.29
N GLU A 98 -9.62 6.26 8.95
CA GLU A 98 -9.40 7.34 9.92
C GLU A 98 -8.87 6.82 11.27
N VAL A 99 -9.04 5.52 11.55
CA VAL A 99 -8.57 4.82 12.74
C VAL A 99 -8.10 3.43 12.33
N SER A 100 -6.93 3.02 12.82
CA SER A 100 -6.46 1.64 12.73
C SER A 100 -6.23 1.11 14.14
N GLU A 101 -6.95 0.05 14.51
CA GLU A 101 -7.08 -0.42 15.89
C GLU A 101 -7.58 0.68 16.83
N VAL A 102 -6.74 1.13 17.76
CA VAL A 102 -6.99 2.24 18.69
C VAL A 102 -6.27 3.53 18.27
N THR A 103 -5.55 3.50 17.15
CA THR A 103 -4.69 4.59 16.68
C THR A 103 -5.45 5.44 15.67
N ALA A 104 -5.72 6.70 16.02
CA ALA A 104 -6.25 7.65 15.06
C ALA A 104 -5.20 7.95 13.97
N ILE A 105 -5.66 8.13 12.73
CA ILE A 105 -4.84 8.50 11.57
C ILE A 105 -5.25 9.92 11.13
N PRO A 106 -4.66 10.99 11.71
CA PRO A 106 -5.10 12.36 11.48
C PRO A 106 -5.16 12.76 9.99
N GLY A 107 -4.18 12.33 9.20
CA GLY A 107 -4.07 12.61 7.77
C GLY A 107 -5.11 11.92 6.89
N ASN A 108 -5.96 11.06 7.46
CA ASN A 108 -7.07 10.42 6.78
C ASN A 108 -8.44 10.98 7.18
N ARG A 109 -8.51 11.89 8.16
CA ARG A 109 -9.77 12.48 8.59
C ARG A 109 -10.31 13.45 7.55
N ASN A 110 -11.62 13.39 7.28
CA ASN A 110 -12.33 14.34 6.41
C ASN A 110 -11.68 14.51 5.01
N LEU A 111 -11.15 13.44 4.41
CA LEU A 111 -10.56 13.51 3.07
C LEU A 111 -11.57 14.06 2.06
N SER A 112 -11.12 15.04 1.26
CA SER A 112 -11.94 15.55 0.17
C SER A 112 -12.14 14.47 -0.91
N ALA A 113 -13.15 14.66 -1.76
CA ALA A 113 -13.34 13.78 -2.92
C ALA A 113 -12.10 13.75 -3.84
N ALA A 114 -11.38 14.88 -3.94
CA ALA A 114 -10.17 14.98 -4.72
C ALA A 114 -9.02 14.16 -4.12
N ASP A 115 -8.87 14.17 -2.80
CA ASP A 115 -7.83 13.38 -2.10
C ASP A 115 -8.10 11.88 -2.24
N ARG A 116 -9.35 11.47 -2.03
CA ARG A 116 -9.77 10.07 -2.24
C ARG A 116 -9.49 9.63 -3.68
N LEU A 117 -9.86 10.46 -4.66
CA LEU A 117 -9.64 10.16 -6.07
C LEU A 117 -8.14 10.05 -6.42
N ALA A 118 -7.29 10.91 -5.85
CA ALA A 118 -5.84 10.84 -6.07
C ALA A 118 -5.27 9.51 -5.57
N ARG A 119 -5.64 9.07 -4.36
CA ARG A 119 -5.20 7.78 -3.80
C ARG A 119 -5.74 6.59 -4.60
N ILE A 120 -6.99 6.63 -5.05
CA ILE A 120 -7.57 5.61 -5.92
C ILE A 120 -6.79 5.51 -7.24
N ARG A 121 -6.54 6.66 -7.88
CA ARG A 121 -5.88 6.73 -9.19
C ARG A 121 -4.42 6.30 -9.11
N GLU A 122 -3.71 6.71 -8.07
CA GLU A 122 -2.26 6.60 -8.01
C GLU A 122 -1.76 5.46 -7.13
N ILE A 123 -2.61 4.82 -6.32
CA ILE A 123 -2.20 3.67 -5.47
C ILE A 123 -3.02 2.43 -5.79
N TYR A 124 -4.35 2.52 -5.70
CA TYR A 124 -5.24 1.36 -5.88
C TYR A 124 -5.29 0.86 -7.32
N ARG A 125 -5.59 1.74 -8.28
CA ARG A 125 -5.74 1.34 -9.69
C ARG A 125 -4.48 0.73 -10.29
N PRO A 126 -3.26 1.27 -10.05
CA PRO A 126 -2.04 0.66 -10.58
C PRO A 126 -1.75 -0.73 -10.00
N PHE A 127 -2.34 -1.08 -8.86
CA PHE A 127 -2.18 -2.40 -8.23
C PHE A 127 -3.23 -3.43 -8.70
N HIS A 128 -4.43 -2.97 -9.08
CA HIS A 128 -5.56 -3.84 -9.49
C HIS A 128 -5.85 -3.87 -11.00
N GLY A 129 -5.32 -2.92 -11.76
CA GLY A 129 -5.64 -2.68 -13.17
C GLY A 129 -4.68 -3.32 -14.17
#